data_AF-A0A4Q5WBD1-F1
#
_entry.id   AF-A0A4Q5WBD1-F1
#
_cell.length_a   1.000
_cell.length_b   1.000
_cell.length_c   1.000
_cell.angle_alpha   90.00
_cell.angle_beta   90.00
_cell.angle_gamma   90.00
#
_symmetry.space_group_name_H-M   'P 1'
#
loop_
_entity.id
_entity.type
_entity.pdbx_description
1 polymer ?
#
loop_
_entity_poly.entity_id
_entity_poly.type
_entity_poly.pdbx_seq_one_letter_code
_entity_poly.pdbx_strand_id
1 'polypeptide(L)'
;MLPYARHIDETTLATREGAQIQILHLQGFSFETADTQELNYRKNVRDTVLRGIASSRLSIGAHVIRHMVRPGLEGDFSNIFARNLDSSWRTRLNGRRLFVNDLFLTLTRKPALGRAGLMGAKKQWDAVSRVRDRRELDAATDSLMAALQPYGPRLLGAYETAGGLFSEPLEFLAFLFDGELRPVPFEKGAVSFVDRRVSFGKDTLEFSGNGRSPRSLAAILA
;
A
#
# COMPACT_ATOMS: atom_id res chain seq x y z
N MET A 1 -10.73 13.08 9.45
CA MET A 1 -11.35 12.01 10.24
C MET A 1 -11.04 10.70 9.54
N LEU A 2 -10.25 9.82 10.14
CA LEU A 2 -9.77 8.61 9.48
C LEU A 2 -10.95 7.73 9.04
N PRO A 3 -11.03 7.30 7.77
CA PRO A 3 -12.03 6.33 7.37
C PRO A 3 -11.67 5.00 8.01
N TYR A 4 -12.38 4.62 9.07
CA TYR A 4 -12.32 3.26 9.61
C TYR A 4 -12.46 2.27 8.46
N ALA A 5 -11.44 1.44 8.28
CA ALA A 5 -11.41 0.38 7.29
C ALA A 5 -11.80 -0.91 7.98
N ARG A 6 -12.67 -1.70 7.33
CA ARG A 6 -12.94 -3.09 7.72
C ARG A 6 -12.63 -4.00 6.55
N HIS A 7 -12.15 -5.21 6.81
CA HIS A 7 -12.03 -6.20 5.76
C HIS A 7 -13.40 -6.69 5.30
N ILE A 8 -13.66 -6.62 3.99
CA ILE A 8 -14.73 -7.38 3.34
C ILE A 8 -14.23 -8.80 3.10
N ASP A 9 -12.99 -8.91 2.64
CA ASP A 9 -12.24 -10.14 2.44
C ASP A 9 -10.75 -9.89 2.75
N GLU A 10 -9.90 -10.87 2.50
CA GLU A 10 -8.47 -10.84 2.81
C GLU A 10 -7.70 -9.73 2.07
N THR A 11 -8.17 -9.30 0.90
CA THR A 11 -7.46 -8.33 0.04
C THR A 11 -8.13 -6.96 0.01
N THR A 12 -9.37 -6.85 0.52
CA THR A 12 -10.23 -5.70 0.24
C THR A 12 -10.83 -5.09 1.48
N LEU A 13 -10.65 -3.78 1.55
CA LEU A 13 -11.12 -2.95 2.64
C LEU A 13 -12.37 -2.18 2.22
N ALA A 14 -13.36 -2.09 3.11
CA ALA A 14 -14.46 -1.16 3.01
C ALA A 14 -14.19 0.07 3.88
N THR A 15 -14.37 1.26 3.31
CA THR A 15 -14.42 2.51 4.07
C THR A 15 -15.78 2.68 4.75
N ARG A 16 -15.84 3.58 5.73
CA ARG A 16 -17.11 3.96 6.40
C ARG A 16 -18.17 4.51 5.43
N GLU A 17 -17.74 5.10 4.33
CA GLU A 17 -18.60 5.65 3.28
C GLU A 17 -19.06 4.58 2.27
N GLY A 18 -18.61 3.33 2.43
CA GLY A 18 -18.99 2.23 1.55
C GLY A 18 -18.14 2.10 0.28
N ALA A 19 -17.06 2.87 0.17
CA ALA A 19 -16.08 2.67 -0.89
C ALA A 19 -15.27 1.39 -0.61
N GLN A 20 -14.84 0.72 -1.68
CA GLN A 20 -14.01 -0.48 -1.62
C GLN A 20 -12.60 -0.15 -2.08
N ILE A 21 -11.59 -0.65 -1.38
CA ILE A 21 -10.18 -0.35 -1.61
C ILE A 21 -9.40 -1.65 -1.75
N GLN A 22 -8.59 -1.74 -2.81
CA GLN A 22 -7.52 -2.73 -2.99
C GLN A 22 -6.19 -2.02 -3.17
N ILE A 23 -5.11 -2.69 -2.76
CA ILE A 23 -3.78 -2.08 -2.70
C ILE A 23 -2.78 -3.01 -3.37
N LEU A 24 -2.04 -2.48 -4.34
CA LEU A 24 -0.95 -3.18 -5.02
C LEU A 24 0.38 -2.64 -4.51
N HIS A 25 1.32 -3.52 -4.21
CA HIS A 25 2.75 -3.19 -4.05
C HIS A 25 3.47 -3.50 -5.35
N LEU A 26 4.41 -2.64 -5.75
CA LEU A 26 5.28 -2.86 -6.90
C LEU A 26 6.69 -3.11 -6.37
N GLN A 27 7.26 -4.28 -6.67
CA GLN A 27 8.62 -4.65 -6.23
C GLN A 27 9.71 -3.76 -6.84
N GLY A 28 9.37 -2.99 -7.87
CA GLY A 28 10.29 -2.11 -8.57
C GLY A 28 10.99 -2.81 -9.73
N PHE A 29 11.68 -2.03 -10.55
CA PHE A 29 12.42 -2.51 -11.72
C PHE A 29 13.88 -2.04 -11.62
N SER A 30 14.84 -2.94 -11.90
CA SER A 30 16.26 -2.57 -11.95
C SER A 30 16.55 -1.77 -13.22
N PHE A 31 16.71 -0.47 -13.05
CA PHE A 31 16.79 0.56 -14.10
C PHE A 31 18.03 0.46 -15.03
N GLU A 32 18.99 -0.42 -14.73
CA GLU A 32 20.34 -0.34 -15.33
C GLU A 32 20.46 -0.88 -16.77
N THR A 33 19.41 -1.41 -17.41
CA THR A 33 19.57 -2.12 -18.72
C THR A 33 18.54 -1.83 -19.84
N ALA A 34 17.86 -0.68 -19.90
CA ALA A 34 16.89 -0.46 -20.99
C ALA A 34 16.69 0.99 -21.46
N ASP A 35 17.21 1.35 -22.63
CA ASP A 35 16.97 2.68 -23.23
C ASP A 35 15.67 2.70 -24.08
N THR A 36 15.36 1.62 -24.80
CA THR A 36 14.18 1.57 -25.71
C THR A 36 12.93 0.94 -25.08
N GLN A 37 13.07 0.00 -24.13
CA GLN A 37 11.91 -0.57 -23.42
C GLN A 37 11.31 0.44 -22.42
N GLU A 38 12.13 1.31 -21.82
CA GLU A 38 11.74 2.36 -20.87
C GLU A 38 10.69 3.33 -21.43
N LEU A 39 10.82 3.77 -22.68
CA LEU A 39 9.87 4.71 -23.31
C LEU A 39 8.50 4.10 -23.57
N ASN A 40 8.45 2.87 -24.10
CA ASN A 40 7.20 2.14 -24.31
C ASN A 40 6.56 1.74 -22.98
N TYR A 41 7.38 1.52 -21.96
CA TYR A 41 6.95 1.16 -20.61
C TYR A 41 6.27 2.30 -19.87
N ARG A 42 6.85 3.51 -19.88
CA ARG A 42 6.20 4.72 -19.34
C ARG A 42 4.86 5.01 -20.02
N LYS A 43 4.76 4.76 -21.34
CA LYS A 43 3.50 4.84 -22.08
C LYS A 43 2.49 3.81 -21.57
N ASN A 44 2.89 2.55 -21.39
CA ASN A 44 1.99 1.49 -20.92
C ASN A 44 1.46 1.74 -19.49
N VAL A 45 2.29 2.22 -18.57
CA VAL A 45 1.84 2.62 -17.23
C VAL A 45 0.83 3.74 -17.32
N ARG A 46 1.19 4.81 -18.05
CA ARG A 46 0.32 5.98 -18.17
C ARG A 46 -1.02 5.61 -18.80
N ASP A 47 -1.01 4.86 -19.89
CA ASP A 47 -2.22 4.49 -20.60
C ASP A 47 -3.10 3.55 -19.76
N THR A 48 -2.51 2.70 -18.92
CA THR A 48 -3.25 1.82 -18.01
C THR A 48 -3.87 2.60 -16.84
N VAL A 49 -3.10 3.51 -16.22
CA VAL A 49 -3.62 4.41 -15.18
C VAL A 49 -4.74 5.28 -15.75
N LEU A 50 -4.56 5.84 -16.95
CA LEU A 50 -5.58 6.64 -17.64
C LEU A 50 -6.84 5.82 -17.96
N ARG A 51 -6.70 4.60 -18.46
CA ARG A 51 -7.85 3.69 -18.69
C ARG A 51 -8.60 3.36 -17.40
N GLY A 52 -7.88 3.17 -16.29
CA GLY A 52 -8.49 2.94 -14.99
C GLY A 52 -9.26 4.16 -14.46
N ILE A 53 -8.69 5.36 -14.59
CA ILE A 53 -9.33 6.63 -14.20
C ILE A 53 -10.54 6.95 -15.10
N ALA A 54 -10.56 6.48 -16.35
CA ALA A 54 -11.67 6.69 -17.27
C ALA A 54 -13.00 6.03 -16.83
N SER A 55 -12.96 5.10 -15.87
CA SER A 55 -14.17 4.62 -15.18
C SER A 55 -14.62 5.64 -14.14
N SER A 56 -15.79 6.26 -14.33
CA SER A 56 -16.33 7.37 -13.52
C SER A 56 -16.39 7.14 -11.99
N ARG A 57 -16.29 5.89 -11.52
CA ARG A 57 -16.34 5.51 -10.09
C ARG A 57 -15.05 4.89 -9.56
N LEU A 58 -14.02 4.75 -10.38
CA LEU A 58 -12.72 4.19 -9.99
C LEU A 58 -11.70 5.32 -9.83
N SER A 59 -11.07 5.39 -8.67
CA SER A 59 -9.96 6.29 -8.36
C SER A 59 -8.70 5.46 -8.15
N ILE A 60 -7.60 5.88 -8.78
CA ILE A 60 -6.28 5.28 -8.59
C ILE A 60 -5.38 6.32 -7.92
N GLY A 61 -4.78 5.96 -6.79
CA GLY A 61 -3.77 6.73 -6.10
C GLY A 61 -2.42 6.03 -6.18
N ALA A 62 -1.35 6.79 -6.41
CA ALA A 62 0.02 6.27 -6.37
C ALA A 62 0.74 6.83 -5.15
N HIS A 63 1.41 5.97 -4.41
CA HIS A 63 2.14 6.30 -3.19
C HIS A 63 3.57 5.83 -3.31
N VAL A 64 4.51 6.75 -3.16
CA VAL A 64 5.95 6.46 -3.08
C VAL A 64 6.36 6.65 -1.63
N ILE A 65 6.63 5.56 -0.92
CA ILE A 65 7.04 5.64 0.48
C ILE A 65 8.53 5.35 0.58
N ARG A 66 9.29 6.39 0.94
CA ARG A 66 10.72 6.30 1.18
C ARG A 66 10.98 6.08 2.67
N HIS A 67 11.54 4.94 3.02
CA HIS A 67 11.88 4.65 4.41
C HIS A 67 13.29 4.10 4.56
N MET A 68 13.82 4.24 5.77
CA MET A 68 15.16 3.78 6.09
C MET A 68 15.11 2.28 6.36
N VAL A 69 15.91 1.53 5.61
CA VAL A 69 16.08 0.09 5.86
C VAL A 69 17.44 -0.12 6.49
N ARG A 70 17.46 -0.90 7.57
CA ARG A 70 18.70 -1.51 8.06
C ARG A 70 18.77 -2.88 7.39
N PRO A 71 19.66 -3.11 6.42
CA PRO A 71 19.75 -4.42 5.78
C PRO A 71 20.20 -5.45 6.82
N GLY A 72 19.24 -6.22 7.35
CA GLY A 72 19.49 -7.45 8.07
C GLY A 72 19.74 -8.56 7.06
N LEU A 73 20.85 -8.49 6.31
CA LEU A 73 21.27 -9.58 5.44
C LEU A 73 22.10 -10.56 6.29
N GLU A 74 21.44 -11.43 7.04
CA GLU A 74 22.10 -12.60 7.65
C GLU A 74 22.33 -13.64 6.56
N GLY A 75 23.48 -13.58 5.90
CA GLY A 75 23.94 -14.61 4.98
C GLY A 75 24.84 -15.59 5.70
N ASP A 76 24.51 -16.89 5.66
CA ASP A 76 25.41 -17.96 6.10
C ASP A 76 26.24 -18.43 4.91
N PHE A 77 27.50 -17.99 4.85
CA PHE A 77 28.40 -18.30 3.75
C PHE A 77 29.43 -19.35 4.20
N SER A 78 29.47 -20.48 3.51
CA SER A 78 30.43 -21.57 3.78
C SER A 78 31.89 -21.19 3.49
N ASN A 79 32.11 -20.20 2.62
CA ASN A 79 33.44 -19.73 2.19
C ASN A 79 33.97 -18.57 3.06
N ILE A 80 35.21 -18.71 3.55
CA ILE A 80 35.92 -17.73 4.39
C ILE A 80 36.14 -16.39 3.66
N PHE A 81 36.41 -16.41 2.35
CA PHE A 81 36.55 -15.18 1.55
C PHE A 81 35.23 -14.41 1.46
N ALA A 82 34.12 -15.12 1.22
CA ALA A 82 32.79 -14.52 1.17
C ALA A 82 32.39 -13.94 2.53
N ARG A 83 32.73 -14.61 3.64
CA ARG A 83 32.52 -14.09 5.01
C ARG A 83 33.31 -12.82 5.30
N ASN A 84 34.57 -12.74 4.84
CA ASN A 84 35.40 -11.56 5.04
C ASN A 84 34.98 -10.38 4.15
N LEU A 85 34.49 -10.67 2.94
CA LEU A 85 33.92 -9.66 2.04
C LEU A 85 32.60 -9.12 2.62
N ASP A 86 31.70 -10.01 3.04
CA ASP A 86 30.43 -9.69 3.67
C ASP A 86 30.62 -8.91 4.98
N SER A 87 31.55 -9.30 5.85
CA SER A 87 31.86 -8.55 7.08
C SER A 87 32.39 -7.14 6.79
N SER A 88 33.31 -7.00 5.82
CA SER A 88 33.85 -5.70 5.40
C SER A 88 32.79 -4.81 4.72
N TRP A 89 31.88 -5.42 3.95
CA TRP A 89 30.73 -4.73 3.34
C TRP A 89 29.71 -4.29 4.40
N ARG A 90 29.41 -5.14 5.38
CA ARG A 90 28.54 -4.85 6.54
C ARG A 90 29.11 -3.72 7.40
N THR A 91 30.42 -3.71 7.67
CA THR A 91 31.08 -2.61 8.39
C THR A 91 30.95 -1.27 7.66
N ARG A 92 31.02 -1.28 6.31
CA ARG A 92 30.82 -0.08 5.48
C ARG A 92 29.35 0.36 5.38
N LEU A 93 28.41 -0.59 5.43
CA LEU A 93 26.97 -0.35 5.41
C LEU A 93 26.40 0.12 6.75
N ASN A 94 26.93 -0.37 7.88
CA ASN A 94 26.51 0.02 9.22
C ASN A 94 26.68 1.53 9.51
N GLY A 95 27.54 2.22 8.75
CA GLY A 95 27.71 3.67 8.82
C GLY A 95 26.80 4.48 7.89
N ARG A 96 25.98 3.85 7.03
CA ARG A 96 25.17 4.54 6.02
C ARG A 96 23.68 4.26 6.22
N ARG A 97 22.89 5.32 6.21
CA ARG A 97 21.42 5.24 6.18
C ARG A 97 21.01 4.83 4.76
N LEU A 98 20.66 3.56 4.58
CA LEU A 98 20.06 3.10 3.33
C LEU A 98 18.58 3.45 3.33
N PHE A 99 18.11 3.90 2.17
CA PHE A 99 16.70 4.18 1.93
C PHE A 99 16.24 3.33 0.77
N VAL A 100 15.09 2.70 0.92
CA VAL A 100 14.37 2.06 -0.19
C VAL A 100 13.15 2.90 -0.52
N ASN A 101 12.75 2.88 -1.79
CA ASN A 101 11.50 3.47 -2.23
C ASN A 101 10.54 2.31 -2.52
N ASP A 102 9.51 2.18 -1.70
CA ASP A 102 8.40 1.26 -1.98
C ASP A 102 7.30 2.00 -2.73
N LEU A 103 6.82 1.37 -3.80
CA LEU A 103 5.78 1.91 -4.66
C LEU A 103 4.47 1.16 -4.41
N PHE A 104 3.42 1.88 -4.08
CA PHE A 104 2.09 1.32 -3.87
C PHE A 104 1.05 2.01 -4.75
N LEU A 105 0.10 1.24 -5.26
CA LEU A 105 -1.09 1.75 -5.95
C LEU A 105 -2.33 1.40 -5.14
N THR A 106 -3.16 2.39 -4.84
CA THR A 106 -4.46 2.20 -4.20
C THR A 106 -5.56 2.36 -5.22
N LEU A 107 -6.34 1.31 -5.45
CA LEU A 107 -7.54 1.34 -6.26
C LEU A 107 -8.74 1.51 -5.34
N THR A 108 -9.49 2.58 -5.53
CA THR A 108 -10.69 2.88 -4.73
C THR A 108 -11.90 2.95 -5.64
N ARG A 109 -12.91 2.12 -5.41
CA ARG A 109 -14.20 2.22 -6.09
C ARG A 109 -15.23 2.86 -5.17
N LYS A 110 -15.79 4.00 -5.60
CA LYS A 110 -16.89 4.64 -4.88
C LYS A 110 -18.18 3.84 -5.07
N PRO A 111 -19.04 3.73 -4.03
CA PRO A 111 -20.30 3.04 -4.18
C PRO A 111 -21.15 3.70 -5.27
N ALA A 112 -21.98 2.93 -5.96
CA ALA A 112 -23.01 3.52 -6.81
C ALA A 112 -23.86 4.49 -5.97
N LEU A 113 -23.90 5.78 -6.32
CA LEU A 113 -24.90 6.67 -5.75
C LEU A 113 -26.27 6.18 -6.22
N GLY A 114 -26.94 5.38 -5.38
CA GLY A 114 -28.34 5.06 -5.58
C GLY A 114 -29.14 6.37 -5.56
N ARG A 115 -30.02 6.58 -6.55
CA ARG A 115 -31.11 7.54 -6.44
C ARG A 115 -31.79 7.29 -5.09
N ALA A 116 -31.53 8.14 -4.10
CA ALA A 116 -32.09 8.02 -2.77
C ALA A 116 -33.57 8.40 -2.82
N GLY A 117 -34.41 7.43 -3.20
CA GLY A 117 -35.85 7.44 -3.00
C GLY A 117 -36.19 6.81 -1.64
N LEU A 118 -37.18 7.39 -0.96
CA LEU A 118 -37.59 7.16 0.42
C LEU A 118 -38.46 5.89 0.62
N MET A 119 -38.03 4.73 0.14
CA MET A 119 -38.77 3.48 0.39
C MET A 119 -37.88 2.23 0.50
N GLY A 120 -37.88 1.64 1.70
CA GLY A 120 -37.94 0.20 2.03
C GLY A 120 -37.00 -0.85 1.40
N ALA A 121 -36.61 -0.75 0.13
CA ALA A 121 -35.84 -1.76 -0.59
C ALA A 121 -34.31 -1.72 -0.31
N LYS A 122 -33.91 -1.03 0.76
CA LYS A 122 -32.54 -0.56 1.06
C LYS A 122 -31.47 -1.65 1.16
N LYS A 123 -31.72 -2.77 1.86
CA LYS A 123 -30.63 -3.71 2.21
C LYS A 123 -30.21 -4.64 1.07
N GLN A 124 -31.15 -5.07 0.23
CA GLN A 124 -30.86 -6.07 -0.82
C GLN A 124 -30.23 -5.43 -2.06
N TRP A 125 -30.70 -4.24 -2.45
CA TRP A 125 -30.09 -3.46 -3.54
C TRP A 125 -28.66 -3.00 -3.20
N ASP A 126 -28.43 -2.59 -1.95
CA ASP A 126 -27.08 -2.24 -1.47
C ASP A 126 -26.12 -3.44 -1.51
N ALA A 127 -26.58 -4.64 -1.13
CA ALA A 127 -25.75 -5.84 -1.16
C ALA A 127 -25.37 -6.25 -2.60
N VAL A 128 -26.35 -6.24 -3.52
CA VAL A 128 -26.11 -6.56 -4.94
C VAL A 128 -25.19 -5.52 -5.59
N SER A 129 -25.39 -4.23 -5.30
CA SER A 129 -24.50 -3.18 -5.79
C SER A 129 -23.08 -3.36 -5.27
N ARG A 130 -22.90 -3.71 -4.00
CA ARG A 130 -21.56 -3.94 -3.42
C ARG A 130 -20.84 -5.13 -4.03
N VAL A 131 -21.55 -6.21 -4.34
CA VAL A 131 -20.96 -7.38 -5.03
C VAL A 131 -20.56 -7.01 -6.46
N ARG A 132 -21.38 -6.20 -7.14
CA ARG A 132 -21.04 -5.69 -8.47
C ARG A 132 -19.83 -4.76 -8.44
N ASP A 133 -19.83 -3.80 -7.51
CA ASP A 133 -18.73 -2.86 -7.31
C ASP A 133 -17.43 -3.63 -6.99
N ARG A 134 -17.52 -4.72 -6.23
CA ARG A 134 -16.40 -5.62 -5.94
C ARG A 134 -15.85 -6.28 -7.20
N ARG A 135 -16.72 -6.91 -7.99
CA ARG A 135 -16.31 -7.55 -9.26
C ARG A 135 -15.68 -6.56 -10.24
N GLU A 136 -16.23 -5.35 -10.32
CA GLU A 136 -15.69 -4.29 -11.17
C GLU A 136 -14.35 -3.75 -10.64
N LEU A 137 -14.15 -3.74 -9.31
CA LEU A 137 -12.86 -3.43 -8.70
C LEU A 137 -11.84 -4.55 -8.97
N ASP A 138 -12.20 -5.82 -8.80
CA ASP A 138 -11.33 -6.97 -9.08
C ASP A 138 -10.89 -6.98 -10.54
N ALA A 139 -11.82 -6.79 -11.49
CA ALA A 139 -11.48 -6.74 -12.91
C ALA A 139 -10.51 -5.59 -13.26
N ALA A 140 -10.65 -4.44 -12.59
CA ALA A 140 -9.72 -3.32 -12.75
C ALA A 140 -8.35 -3.62 -12.15
N THR A 141 -8.32 -4.26 -10.98
CA THR A 141 -7.08 -4.73 -10.32
C THR A 141 -6.34 -5.74 -11.19
N ASP A 142 -7.04 -6.75 -11.71
CA ASP A 142 -6.45 -7.77 -12.60
C ASP A 142 -5.87 -7.14 -13.87
N SER A 143 -6.61 -6.20 -14.47
CA SER A 143 -6.15 -5.46 -15.66
C SER A 143 -4.89 -4.64 -15.36
N LEU A 144 -4.82 -4.00 -14.19
CA LEU A 144 -3.64 -3.25 -13.75
C LEU A 144 -2.46 -4.18 -13.44
N MET A 145 -2.69 -5.29 -12.76
CA MET A 145 -1.66 -6.30 -12.48
C MET A 145 -1.10 -6.87 -13.78
N ALA A 146 -1.93 -7.17 -14.78
CA ALA A 146 -1.50 -7.64 -16.08
C ALA A 146 -0.65 -6.60 -16.83
N ALA A 147 -1.09 -5.34 -16.85
CA ALA A 147 -0.36 -4.26 -17.51
C ALA A 147 0.95 -3.89 -16.80
N LEU A 148 1.00 -4.04 -15.47
CA LEU A 148 2.15 -3.71 -14.65
C LEU A 148 3.06 -4.90 -14.40
N GLN A 149 2.85 -6.09 -15.00
CA GLN A 149 3.67 -7.28 -14.82
C GLN A 149 5.19 -7.02 -14.77
N PRO A 150 5.78 -6.15 -15.62
CA PRO A 150 7.23 -5.91 -15.56
C PRO A 150 7.71 -5.21 -14.28
N TYR A 151 6.82 -4.60 -13.48
CA TYR A 151 7.11 -4.03 -12.17
C TYR A 151 6.94 -5.02 -11.00
N GLY A 152 6.58 -6.27 -11.29
CA GLY A 152 6.25 -7.28 -10.26
C GLY A 152 5.10 -6.82 -9.34
N PRO A 153 3.90 -6.52 -9.88
CA PRO A 153 2.79 -6.04 -9.09
C PRO A 153 2.23 -7.16 -8.24
N ARG A 154 2.04 -6.88 -6.95
CA ARG A 154 1.52 -7.84 -5.97
C ARG A 154 0.34 -7.22 -5.25
N LEU A 155 -0.80 -7.91 -5.28
CA LEU A 155 -1.95 -7.55 -4.46
C LEU A 155 -1.64 -7.82 -3.00
N LEU A 156 -1.81 -6.80 -2.15
CA LEU A 156 -1.68 -6.93 -0.70
C LEU A 156 -2.88 -7.70 -0.15
N GLY A 157 -2.60 -8.62 0.78
CA GLY A 157 -3.61 -9.51 1.36
C GLY A 157 -3.42 -9.77 2.84
N ALA A 158 -4.27 -10.63 3.39
CA ALA A 158 -4.05 -11.20 4.70
C ALA A 158 -2.99 -12.29 4.62
N TYR A 159 -2.19 -12.44 5.69
CA TYR A 159 -1.15 -13.45 5.76
C TYR A 159 -1.08 -14.07 7.16
N GLU A 160 -0.76 -15.36 7.22
CA GLU A 160 -0.63 -16.08 8.47
C GLU A 160 0.82 -16.09 8.95
N THR A 161 0.99 -15.97 10.27
CA THR A 161 2.26 -16.17 10.96
C THR A 161 2.03 -17.03 12.20
N ALA A 162 3.11 -17.46 12.87
CA ALA A 162 3.00 -18.11 14.17
C ALA A 162 2.27 -17.26 15.24
N GLY A 163 2.21 -15.94 15.05
CA GLY A 163 1.51 -14.99 15.93
C GLY A 163 0.04 -14.74 15.56
N GLY A 164 -0.49 -15.39 14.52
CA GLY A 164 -1.87 -15.22 14.05
C GLY A 164 -1.97 -14.64 12.63
N LEU A 165 -3.18 -14.20 12.27
CA LEU A 165 -3.51 -13.63 10.97
C LEU A 165 -3.28 -12.10 10.98
N PHE A 166 -2.52 -11.61 10.01
CA PHE A 166 -2.14 -10.21 9.84
C PHE A 166 -2.61 -9.70 8.48
N SER A 167 -2.55 -8.38 8.26
CA SER A 167 -3.15 -7.72 7.10
C SER A 167 -2.21 -6.69 6.47
N GLU A 168 -1.59 -7.05 5.35
CA GLU A 168 -0.72 -6.12 4.61
C GLU A 168 -1.44 -4.82 4.18
N PRO A 169 -2.73 -4.83 3.75
CA PRO A 169 -3.44 -3.59 3.48
C PRO A 169 -3.54 -2.66 4.68
N LEU A 170 -3.77 -3.19 5.88
CA LEU A 170 -3.82 -2.38 7.11
C LEU A 170 -2.44 -1.92 7.54
N GLU A 171 -1.40 -2.73 7.29
CA GLU A 171 0.00 -2.36 7.53
C GLU A 171 0.45 -1.22 6.63
N PHE A 172 0.09 -1.25 5.35
CA PHE A 172 0.31 -0.14 4.42
C PHE A 172 -0.39 1.14 4.91
N LEU A 173 -1.65 1.04 5.34
CA LEU A 173 -2.37 2.20 5.85
C LEU A 173 -1.74 2.72 7.15
N ALA A 174 -1.38 1.84 8.08
CA ALA A 174 -0.65 2.21 9.29
C ALA A 174 0.69 2.87 8.94
N PHE A 175 1.40 2.36 7.93
CA PHE A 175 2.65 2.95 7.48
C PHE A 175 2.46 4.36 6.91
N LEU A 176 1.39 4.59 6.15
CA LEU A 176 1.06 5.90 5.60
C LEU A 176 0.76 6.95 6.69
N PHE A 177 0.14 6.54 7.81
CA PHE A 177 -0.27 7.44 8.88
C PHE A 177 0.75 7.55 10.02
N ASP A 178 1.34 6.43 10.45
CA ASP A 178 2.28 6.38 11.58
C ASP A 178 3.74 6.58 11.13
N GLY A 179 4.02 6.45 9.82
CA GLY A 179 5.37 6.53 9.27
C GLY A 179 6.24 5.29 9.53
N GLU A 180 5.64 4.21 10.05
CA GLU A 180 6.32 2.96 10.41
C GLU A 180 5.62 1.73 9.85
N LEU A 181 6.39 0.88 9.19
CA LEU A 181 5.93 -0.45 8.80
C LEU A 181 5.94 -1.37 10.02
N ARG A 182 4.77 -1.91 10.35
CA ARG A 182 4.59 -2.82 11.49
C ARG A 182 3.50 -3.83 11.15
N PRO A 183 3.55 -5.04 11.73
CA PRO A 183 2.44 -5.98 11.62
C PRO A 183 1.13 -5.40 12.19
N VAL A 184 0.02 -5.60 11.49
CA VAL A 184 -1.33 -5.23 11.95
C VAL A 184 -2.24 -6.46 11.92
N PRO A 185 -2.84 -6.87 13.05
CA PRO A 185 -3.75 -8.02 13.08
C PRO A 185 -4.90 -7.86 12.09
N PHE A 186 -5.24 -8.95 11.42
CA PHE A 186 -6.40 -9.00 10.55
C PHE A 186 -7.68 -9.03 11.37
N GLU A 187 -8.58 -8.09 11.10
CA GLU A 187 -9.90 -8.02 11.73
C GLU A 187 -10.98 -7.74 10.69
N LYS A 188 -12.07 -8.52 10.75
CA LYS A 188 -13.29 -8.26 9.95
C LYS A 188 -14.12 -7.08 10.51
N GLY A 189 -13.85 -6.69 11.76
CA GLY A 189 -14.51 -5.59 12.46
C GLY A 189 -14.01 -4.21 12.02
N ALA A 190 -14.50 -3.16 12.70
CA ALA A 190 -13.93 -1.83 12.55
C ALA A 190 -12.55 -1.80 13.21
N VAL A 191 -11.50 -1.54 12.43
CA VAL A 191 -10.12 -1.59 12.92
C VAL A 191 -9.61 -0.19 13.22
N SER A 192 -8.92 -0.06 14.36
CA SER A 192 -8.10 1.12 14.68
C SER A 192 -6.63 0.75 14.55
N PHE A 193 -6.02 1.17 13.45
CA PHE A 193 -4.63 0.83 13.12
C PHE A 193 -3.68 2.04 13.24
N VAL A 194 -4.18 3.23 13.58
CA VAL A 194 -3.36 4.42 13.80
C VAL A 194 -2.99 4.50 15.27
N ASP A 195 -1.70 4.53 15.54
CA ASP A 195 -1.14 4.58 16.89
C ASP A 195 -0.33 5.86 17.14
N ARG A 196 -0.36 6.81 16.19
CA ARG A 196 0.27 8.12 16.31
C ARG A 196 -0.66 9.23 15.85
N ARG A 197 -0.59 10.37 16.54
CA ARG A 197 -1.24 11.59 16.09
C ARG A 197 -0.31 12.32 15.14
N VAL A 198 -0.82 12.63 13.95
CA VAL A 198 -0.15 13.49 12.97
C VAL A 198 -0.73 14.89 13.07
N SER A 199 0.14 15.88 13.24
CA SER A 199 -0.21 17.31 13.20
C SER A 199 0.41 17.96 11.97
N PHE A 200 -0.36 18.78 11.27
CA PHE A 200 0.05 19.47 10.05
C PHE A 200 0.24 20.97 10.34
N GLY A 201 1.43 21.49 10.04
CA GLY A 201 1.75 22.91 9.99
C GLY A 201 1.85 23.40 8.54
N LYS A 202 2.25 24.67 8.36
CA LYS A 202 2.24 25.34 7.05
C LYS A 202 3.08 24.64 5.97
N ASP A 203 4.18 23.99 6.36
CA ASP A 203 5.04 23.15 5.51
C ASP A 203 5.70 22.05 6.35
N THR A 204 5.08 21.68 7.47
CA THR A 204 5.66 20.81 8.49
C THR A 204 4.68 19.76 8.94
N LEU A 205 5.22 18.62 9.35
CA LEU A 205 4.51 17.47 9.87
C LEU A 205 5.14 17.09 11.20
N GLU A 206 4.31 16.90 12.22
CA GLU A 206 4.75 16.35 13.50
C GLU A 206 4.05 15.02 13.74
N PHE A 207 4.82 13.97 14.01
CA PHE A 207 4.32 12.70 14.50
C PHE A 207 4.52 12.65 16.02
N SER A 208 3.45 12.51 16.78
CA SER A 208 3.53 12.32 18.23
C SER A 208 4.38 11.07 18.56
N GLY A 209 5.04 11.05 19.72
CA GLY A 209 5.64 9.82 20.20
C GLY A 209 4.58 8.77 20.56
N ASN A 210 4.95 7.50 20.50
CA ASN A 210 4.18 6.38 21.04
C ASN A 210 5.12 5.40 21.77
N GLY A 211 4.61 4.26 22.23
CA GLY A 211 5.43 3.27 22.96
C GLY A 211 6.56 2.65 22.15
N ARG A 212 6.55 2.76 20.81
CA ARG A 212 7.56 2.16 19.91
C ARG A 212 8.55 3.18 19.39
N SER A 213 8.13 4.44 19.24
CA SER A 213 8.91 5.44 18.53
C SER A 213 8.81 6.83 19.12
N PRO A 214 9.94 7.57 19.13
CA PRO A 214 9.97 8.94 19.63
C PRO A 214 9.23 9.89 18.69
N ARG A 215 8.89 11.06 19.22
CA ARG A 215 8.34 12.18 18.45
C ARG A 215 9.28 12.54 17.29
N SER A 216 8.73 12.69 16.10
CA SER A 216 9.50 13.06 14.90
C SER A 216 8.87 14.24 14.18
N LEU A 217 9.73 15.02 13.51
CA LEU A 217 9.35 16.18 12.69
C LEU A 217 9.76 15.90 11.25
N ALA A 218 8.87 16.22 10.32
CA ALA A 218 9.10 16.15 8.88
C ALA A 218 8.67 17.47 8.21
N ALA A 219 9.18 17.71 7.01
CA ALA A 219 8.78 18.84 6.17
C ALA A 219 7.93 18.33 5.01
N ILE A 220 6.96 19.15 4.59
CA ILE A 220 6.20 18.94 3.36
C ILE A 220 6.94 19.67 2.26
N LEU A 221 7.33 18.94 1.20
CA LEU A 221 7.93 19.53 0.01
C LEU A 221 6.81 19.70 -1.03
N ALA A 222 6.57 20.95 -1.44
CA ALA A 222 5.61 21.32 -2.48
C ALA A 222 6.24 21.31 -3.88
#